data_AF-A0A563ADD3-F1
#
_entry.id   AF-A0A563ADD3-F1
#
_cell.length_a   1.000
_cell.length_b   1.000
_cell.length_c   1.000
_cell.angle_alpha   90.00
_cell.angle_beta   90.00
_cell.angle_gamma   90.00
#
_symmetry.space_group_name_H-M   'P 1'
#
loop_
_entity.id
_entity.type
_entity.pdbx_description
1 polymer ?
#
loop_
_entity_poly.entity_id
_entity_poly.type
_entity_poly.pdbx_seq_one_letter_code
_entity_poly.pdbx_strand_id
1 'polypeptide(L)'
;MSLSIDEIRQRTSRARDLMRRSRQEGFAVGAFNIDNQETLRAICQAAQKTKAPVMVEVSANEAASLGGYENIRDLVDNYSQNYGVEMYINLDHAPTVEGCKQAIDAG
;
A
#
# COMPACT_ATOMS: atom_id res chain seq x y z
N MET A 1 15.50 2.98 4.49
CA MET A 1 15.75 3.70 5.77
C MET A 1 14.45 3.72 6.54
N SER A 2 14.48 3.59 7.86
CA SER A 2 13.26 3.67 8.66
C SER A 2 12.63 5.06 8.56
N LEU A 3 11.30 5.10 8.55
CA LEU A 3 10.55 6.35 8.57
C LEU A 3 10.52 6.91 10.00
N SER A 4 10.43 8.24 10.09
CA SER A 4 10.08 8.92 11.34
C SER A 4 8.62 8.66 11.71
N ILE A 5 8.29 8.82 12.99
CA ILE A 5 6.90 8.71 13.49
C ILE A 5 5.97 9.68 12.75
N ASP A 6 6.45 10.88 12.42
CA ASP A 6 5.64 11.88 11.73
C ASP A 6 5.33 11.46 10.28
N GLU A 7 6.30 10.86 9.58
CA GLU A 7 6.09 10.30 8.24
C GLU A 7 5.08 9.14 8.27
N ILE A 8 5.19 8.23 9.23
CA ILE A 8 4.24 7.11 9.42
C ILE A 8 2.82 7.65 9.69
N ARG A 9 2.68 8.65 10.57
CA ARG A 9 1.39 9.29 10.87
C ARG A 9 0.80 10.01 9.66
N GLN A 10 1.64 10.64 8.85
CA GLN A 10 1.19 11.31 7.64
C GLN A 10 0.68 10.29 6.61
N ARG A 11 1.41 9.19 6.38
CA ARG A 11 1.01 8.10 5.47
C ARG A 11 -0.31 7.47 5.89
N THR A 12 -0.45 7.09 7.16
CA THR A 12 -1.69 6.52 7.71
C THR A 12 -2.86 7.51 7.68
N SER A 13 -2.60 8.81 7.84
CA SER A 13 -3.64 9.84 7.72
C SER A 13 -4.13 10.01 6.27
N ARG A 14 -3.22 10.00 5.29
CA ARG A 14 -3.59 10.03 3.86
C ARG A 14 -4.45 8.82 3.46
N ALA A 15 -4.12 7.61 3.95
CA ALA A 15 -4.93 6.42 3.71
C ALA A 15 -6.36 6.59 4.27
N ARG A 16 -6.49 7.15 5.48
CA ARG A 16 -7.82 7.47 6.06
C ARG A 16 -8.57 8.53 5.26
N ASP A 17 -7.87 9.53 4.75
CA ASP A 17 -8.47 10.58 3.91
C ASP A 17 -8.96 10.01 2.57
N LEU A 18 -8.25 9.06 1.95
CA LEU A 18 -8.74 8.32 0.79
C LEU A 18 -10.07 7.64 1.10
N MET A 19 -10.18 6.92 2.22
CA MET A 19 -11.41 6.20 2.60
C MET A 19 -12.55 7.16 2.94
N ARG A 20 -12.25 8.35 3.47
CA ARG A 20 -13.25 9.40 3.66
C ARG A 20 -13.72 9.93 2.30
N ARG A 21 -12.79 10.26 1.40
CA ARG A 21 -13.06 10.76 0.05
C ARG A 21 -13.92 9.77 -0.73
N SER A 22 -13.58 8.47 -0.70
CA SER A 22 -14.31 7.43 -1.42
C SER A 22 -15.77 7.32 -0.98
N ARG A 23 -16.04 7.45 0.31
CA ARG A 23 -17.41 7.49 0.86
C ARG A 23 -18.17 8.76 0.47
N GLN A 24 -17.50 9.91 0.50
CA GLN A 24 -18.12 11.20 0.19
C GLN A 24 -18.45 11.34 -1.30
N GLU A 25 -17.56 10.86 -2.17
CA GLU A 25 -17.68 10.98 -3.63
C GLU A 25 -18.37 9.76 -4.27
N GLY A 26 -18.67 8.71 -3.49
CA GLY A 26 -19.47 7.57 -3.93
C GLY A 26 -18.71 6.56 -4.81
N PHE A 27 -17.44 6.28 -4.50
CA PHE A 27 -16.64 5.27 -5.19
C PHE A 27 -16.01 4.26 -4.23
N ALA A 28 -15.61 3.11 -4.78
CA ALA A 28 -14.82 2.10 -4.09
C ALA A 28 -13.35 2.17 -4.53
N VAL A 29 -12.44 1.90 -3.61
CA VAL A 29 -11.01 1.77 -3.90
C VAL A 29 -10.73 0.30 -4.18
N GLY A 30 -10.13 -0.01 -5.33
CA GLY A 30 -9.68 -1.35 -5.62
C GLY A 30 -8.53 -1.73 -4.69
N ALA A 31 -8.65 -2.90 -4.04
CA ALA A 31 -7.61 -3.50 -3.23
C ALA A 31 -7.16 -4.79 -3.93
N PHE A 32 -5.87 -4.89 -4.25
CA PHE A 32 -5.33 -5.96 -5.08
C PHE A 32 -4.09 -6.55 -4.42
N ASN A 33 -4.11 -7.87 -4.19
CA ASN A 33 -2.94 -8.59 -3.69
C ASN A 33 -1.78 -8.60 -4.70
N ILE A 34 -0.56 -8.61 -4.19
CA ILE A 34 0.65 -8.81 -4.99
C ILE A 34 1.48 -9.99 -4.48
N ASP A 35 1.93 -10.82 -5.44
CA ASP A 35 2.86 -11.91 -5.17
C ASP A 35 4.27 -11.62 -5.71
N ASN A 36 4.44 -10.61 -6.58
CA ASN A 36 5.70 -10.25 -7.23
C ASN A 36 5.67 -8.82 -7.83
N GLN A 37 6.74 -8.45 -8.53
CA GLN A 37 6.84 -7.13 -9.17
C GLN A 37 5.96 -7.01 -10.43
N GLU A 38 5.72 -8.13 -11.13
CA GLU A 38 4.90 -8.17 -12.32
C GLU A 38 3.43 -7.82 -12.02
N THR A 39 2.87 -8.35 -10.93
CA THR A 39 1.51 -8.01 -10.49
C THR A 39 1.43 -6.55 -10.05
N LEU A 40 2.40 -6.06 -9.27
CA LEU A 40 2.49 -4.64 -8.89
C LEU A 40 2.53 -3.74 -10.13
N ARG A 41 3.34 -4.08 -11.14
CA ARG A 41 3.45 -3.34 -12.40
C ARG A 41 2.12 -3.31 -13.15
N ALA A 42 1.43 -4.45 -13.23
CA ALA A 42 0.14 -4.55 -13.90
C ALA A 42 -0.93 -3.67 -13.22
N ILE A 43 -0.97 -3.68 -11.87
CA ILE A 43 -1.85 -2.83 -11.08
C ILE A 43 -1.56 -1.34 -11.36
N CYS A 44 -0.28 -0.94 -11.34
CA CYS A 44 0.12 0.45 -11.61
C CYS A 44 -0.29 0.90 -13.02
N GLN A 45 -0.09 0.06 -14.03
CA GLN A 45 -0.51 0.36 -15.40
C GLN A 45 -2.02 0.51 -15.53
N ALA A 46 -2.80 -0.34 -14.86
CA ALA A 46 -4.26 -0.24 -14.85
C ALA A 46 -4.71 1.05 -14.15
N ALA A 47 -4.19 1.32 -12.95
CA ALA A 47 -4.51 2.51 -12.16
C ALA A 47 -4.13 3.81 -12.88
N GLN A 48 -2.99 3.85 -13.57
CA GLN A 48 -2.58 5.00 -14.38
C GLN A 48 -3.55 5.26 -15.54
N LYS A 49 -3.98 4.20 -16.25
CA LYS A 49 -4.94 4.32 -17.37
C LYS A 49 -6.31 4.80 -16.91
N THR A 50 -6.77 4.35 -15.75
CA THR A 50 -8.08 4.71 -15.19
C THR A 50 -8.04 5.97 -14.35
N LYS A 51 -6.85 6.50 -14.04
CA LYS A 51 -6.63 7.61 -13.12
C LYS A 51 -7.26 7.36 -11.74
N ALA A 52 -7.23 6.10 -11.29
CA ALA A 52 -7.84 5.68 -10.03
C ALA A 52 -6.77 5.55 -8.93
N PRO A 53 -7.10 5.91 -7.68
CA PRO A 53 -6.29 5.50 -6.53
C PRO A 53 -6.43 4.00 -6.31
N VAL A 54 -5.40 3.38 -5.73
CA VAL A 54 -5.37 1.92 -5.53
C VAL A 54 -4.74 1.55 -4.19
N MET A 55 -5.17 0.41 -3.64
CA MET A 55 -4.57 -0.21 -2.48
C MET A 55 -3.90 -1.52 -2.90
N VAL A 56 -2.63 -1.66 -2.53
CA VAL A 56 -1.84 -2.87 -2.73
C VAL A 56 -1.92 -3.69 -1.45
N GLU A 57 -2.31 -4.94 -1.58
CA GLU A 57 -2.47 -5.85 -0.44
C GLU A 57 -1.33 -6.86 -0.42
N VAL A 58 -0.83 -7.14 0.76
CA VAL A 58 0.13 -8.22 1.00
C VAL A 58 -0.27 -8.97 2.25
N SER A 59 -0.26 -10.29 2.19
CA SER A 59 -0.31 -11.12 3.41
C SER A 59 1.05 -11.09 4.12
N ALA A 60 1.08 -11.51 5.39
CA ALA A 60 2.35 -11.64 6.12
C ALA A 60 3.34 -12.62 5.43
N ASN A 61 2.83 -13.65 4.78
CA ASN A 61 3.63 -14.64 4.05
C ASN A 61 4.17 -14.08 2.73
N GLU A 62 3.36 -13.31 1.99
CA GLU A 62 3.80 -12.60 0.78
C GLU A 62 4.88 -11.58 1.14
N ALA A 63 4.66 -10.76 2.17
CA ALA A 63 5.64 -9.79 2.64
C ALA A 63 6.96 -10.47 3.01
N ALA A 64 6.93 -11.59 3.74
CA ALA A 64 8.13 -12.36 4.07
C ALA A 64 8.84 -12.89 2.80
N SER A 65 8.08 -13.41 1.84
CA SER A 65 8.61 -13.96 0.58
C SER A 65 9.23 -12.87 -0.32
N LEU A 66 8.72 -11.64 -0.20
CA LEU A 66 9.14 -10.47 -0.95
C LEU A 66 10.15 -9.60 -0.19
N GLY A 67 10.85 -10.14 0.82
CA GLY A 67 11.97 -9.44 1.47
C GLY A 67 11.57 -8.51 2.63
N GLY A 68 10.36 -8.67 3.17
CA GLY A 68 9.87 -7.97 4.35
C GLY A 68 9.12 -6.66 4.05
N TYR A 69 8.51 -6.10 5.09
CA TYR A 69 7.63 -4.92 4.96
C TYR A 69 8.33 -3.68 4.40
N GLU A 70 9.59 -3.42 4.77
CA GLU A 70 10.34 -2.28 4.23
C GLU A 70 10.61 -2.42 2.73
N ASN A 71 10.91 -3.64 2.25
CA ASN A 71 11.13 -3.86 0.82
C ASN A 71 9.82 -3.70 0.02
N ILE A 72 8.69 -4.17 0.57
CA ILE A 72 7.37 -3.92 0.00
C ILE A 72 7.06 -2.43 -0.06
N ARG A 73 7.29 -1.68 1.04
CA ARG A 73 7.12 -0.22 1.07
C ARG A 73 7.94 0.43 -0.04
N ASP A 74 9.22 0.12 -0.13
CA ASP A 74 10.13 0.76 -1.09
C ASP A 74 9.75 0.40 -2.53
N LEU A 75 9.31 -0.84 -2.79
CA LEU A 75 8.76 -1.23 -4.10
C LEU A 75 7.52 -0.39 -4.44
N VAL A 76 6.52 -0.33 -3.56
CA VAL A 76 5.28 0.40 -3.83
C VAL A 76 5.53 1.90 -3.97
N ASP A 77 6.38 2.49 -3.14
CA ASP A 77 6.75 3.91 -3.24
C ASP A 77 7.41 4.23 -4.59
N ASN A 78 8.35 3.39 -5.03
CA ASN A 78 9.03 3.56 -6.32
C ASN A 78 8.04 3.47 -7.49
N TYR A 79 7.14 2.49 -7.47
CA TYR A 79 6.15 2.33 -8.53
C TYR A 79 5.10 3.45 -8.51
N SER A 80 4.63 3.87 -7.33
CA SER A 80 3.73 5.01 -7.18
C SER A 80 4.30 6.28 -7.80
N GLN A 81 5.58 6.58 -7.54
CA GLN A 81 6.28 7.73 -8.11
C GLN A 81 6.46 7.59 -9.63
N ASN A 82 6.97 6.44 -10.10
CA ASN A 82 7.26 6.22 -11.52
C ASN A 82 6.01 6.26 -12.40
N TYR A 83 4.87 5.79 -11.89
CA TYR A 83 3.61 5.79 -12.63
C TYR A 83 2.73 7.01 -12.34
N GLY A 84 3.05 7.82 -11.33
CA GLY A 84 2.23 8.95 -10.91
C GLY A 84 0.86 8.52 -10.38
N VAL A 85 0.79 7.40 -9.67
CA VAL A 85 -0.45 6.81 -9.15
C VAL A 85 -0.51 7.01 -7.63
N GLU A 86 -1.67 7.41 -7.12
CA GLU A 86 -1.92 7.43 -5.67
C GLU A 86 -2.11 5.99 -5.16
N MET A 87 -1.17 5.53 -4.33
CA MET A 87 -1.11 4.14 -3.86
C MET A 87 -0.99 4.07 -2.33
N TYR A 88 -1.57 3.02 -1.76
CA TYR A 88 -1.46 2.69 -0.33
C TYR A 88 -1.21 1.19 -0.15
N ILE A 89 -0.64 0.81 0.98
CA ILE A 89 -0.32 -0.59 1.31
C ILE A 89 -1.24 -1.05 2.44
N ASN A 90 -1.78 -2.26 2.31
CA ASN A 90 -2.56 -2.94 3.33
C ASN A 90 -1.87 -4.27 3.68
N LEU A 91 -1.54 -4.47 4.96
CA LEU A 91 -1.20 -5.80 5.46
C LEU A 91 -2.50 -6.57 5.64
N ASP A 92 -2.81 -7.42 4.68
CA ASP A 92 -4.06 -8.14 4.63
C ASP A 92 -4.04 -9.37 5.55
N HIS A 93 -5.17 -9.59 6.22
CA HIS A 93 -5.37 -10.69 7.16
C HIS A 93 -4.24 -10.89 8.20
N ALA A 94 -3.68 -9.79 8.69
CA ALA A 94 -2.63 -9.82 9.71
C ALA A 94 -3.04 -10.70 10.92
N PRO A 95 -2.25 -11.71 11.30
CA PRO A 95 -2.66 -12.70 12.29
C PRO A 95 -2.52 -12.23 13.74
N THR A 96 -1.71 -11.18 13.97
CA THR A 96 -1.38 -10.70 15.33
C THR A 96 -1.31 -9.18 15.37
N VAL A 97 -1.59 -8.62 16.55
CA VAL A 97 -1.46 -7.18 16.81
C VAL A 97 -0.01 -6.73 16.64
N GLU A 98 0.94 -7.56 17.04
CA GLU A 98 2.37 -7.32 16.89
C GLU A 98 2.75 -7.24 15.40
N GLY A 99 2.20 -8.10 14.55
CA GLY A 99 2.39 -8.06 13.10
C GLY A 99 1.85 -6.77 12.48
N CYS A 100 0.66 -6.32 12.91
CA CYS A 100 0.12 -5.02 12.49
C CYS A 100 1.06 -3.87 12.88
N LYS A 101 1.58 -3.86 14.11
CA LYS A 101 2.51 -2.81 14.57
C LYS A 101 3.79 -2.80 13.75
N GLN A 102 4.38 -3.96 13.49
CA GLN A 102 5.59 -4.08 12.68
C GLN A 102 5.39 -3.55 11.25
N ALA A 103 4.24 -3.81 10.62
CA ALA A 103 3.93 -3.27 9.31
C ALA A 103 3.74 -1.74 9.35
N ILE A 104 3.02 -1.21 10.35
CA ILE A 104 2.85 0.24 10.54
C ILE A 104 4.19 0.94 10.79
N ASP A 105 5.07 0.34 11.60
CA ASP A 105 6.40 0.87 11.90
C ASP A 105 7.31 0.84 10.66
N ALA A 106 7.10 -0.12 9.76
CA ALA A 106 7.79 -0.18 8.47
C ALA A 106 7.31 0.92 7.52
N GLY A 107 6.05 1.37 7.57
CA GLY A 107 5.53 2.53 6.82
C GLY A 107 4.27 2.27 6.03
#